data_AF-A0A8S4FNP2-F1
#
_entry.id   AF-A0A8S4FNP2-F1
#
_cell.length_a   1.000
_cell.length_b   1.000
_cell.length_c   1.000
_cell.angle_alpha   90.00
_cell.angle_beta   90.00
_cell.angle_gamma   90.00
#
_symmetry.space_group_name_H-M   'P 1'
#
loop_
_entity.id
_entity.type
_entity.pdbx_description
1 polymer ?
#
loop_
_entity_poly.entity_id
_entity_poly.type
_entity_poly.pdbx_seq_one_letter_code
_entity_poly.pdbx_strand_id
1 'polypeptide(L)'
;MYESHVPLLENEELLQTLQTSRRTALEATQQLSTSRQTEAEIDEARQTYVPLATRASVLFFALNDLPRIDPMYQFSLDSYLDLFVNSIDRSPKSQDLEERINNLIEFHTYAVYKSTCRALFSRHLLALSLHMVYRVQQQQGAASAREYLVLLRGGAGAGSRLLLPVSKHLKG
;
A
#
# COMPACT_ATOMS: atom_id res chain seq x y z
N MET A 1 -55.25 20.09 -12.39
CA MET A 1 -54.68 21.15 -13.23
C MET A 1 -54.98 22.50 -12.59
N TYR A 2 -54.30 22.83 -11.49
CA TYR A 2 -54.35 24.17 -10.91
C TYR A 2 -52.91 24.64 -10.73
N GLU A 3 -52.25 24.97 -11.83
CA GLU A 3 -51.17 25.94 -11.77
C GLU A 3 -51.76 27.23 -12.32
N SER A 4 -52.07 28.07 -11.36
CA SER A 4 -52.84 29.29 -11.46
C SER A 4 -51.98 30.39 -12.10
N HIS A 5 -52.64 31.19 -12.94
CA HIS A 5 -52.19 32.49 -13.46
C HIS A 5 -52.03 33.55 -12.34
N VAL A 6 -51.38 33.21 -11.22
CA VAL A 6 -51.02 34.20 -10.19
C VAL A 6 -49.78 34.94 -10.66
N PRO A 7 -49.76 36.28 -10.65
CA PRO A 7 -48.57 37.06 -10.96
C PRO A 7 -47.40 36.55 -10.11
N LEU A 8 -46.25 36.29 -10.75
CA LEU A 8 -45.08 35.69 -10.10
C LEU A 8 -44.64 36.42 -8.82
N LEU A 9 -44.97 37.71 -8.70
CA LEU A 9 -44.64 38.56 -7.58
C LEU A 9 -45.57 38.39 -6.35
N GLU A 10 -46.76 37.83 -6.54
CA GLU A 10 -47.78 37.64 -5.49
C GLU A 10 -47.85 36.19 -4.97
N ASN A 11 -47.09 35.27 -5.57
CA ASN A 11 -47.06 33.87 -5.18
C ASN A 11 -46.07 33.64 -4.02
N GLU A 12 -46.56 33.81 -2.79
CA GLU A 12 -45.79 33.64 -1.55
C GLU A 12 -45.26 32.20 -1.39
N GLU A 13 -46.04 31.18 -1.74
CA GLU A 13 -45.61 29.76 -1.65
C GLU A 13 -44.39 29.48 -2.54
N LEU A 14 -44.39 30.02 -3.76
CA LEU A 14 -43.25 29.94 -4.68
C LEU A 14 -42.03 30.65 -4.10
N LEU A 15 -42.21 31.84 -3.53
CA LEU A 15 -41.12 32.63 -2.95
C LEU A 15 -40.47 31.90 -1.75
N GLN A 16 -41.27 31.30 -0.87
CA GLN A 16 -40.78 30.48 0.24
C GLN A 16 -40.04 29.22 -0.25
N THR A 17 -40.57 28.55 -1.28
CA THR A 17 -39.92 27.37 -1.88
C THR A 17 -38.57 27.73 -2.53
N LEU A 18 -38.47 28.89 -3.18
CA LEU A 18 -37.21 29.38 -3.75
C LEU A 18 -36.20 29.80 -2.68
N GLN A 19 -36.64 30.44 -1.60
CA GLN A 19 -35.78 30.82 -0.48
C GLN A 19 -35.23 29.59 0.25
N THR A 20 -36.08 28.60 0.51
CA THR A 20 -35.67 27.32 1.10
C THR A 20 -34.73 26.55 0.17
N SER A 21 -35.02 26.47 -1.13
CA SER A 21 -34.13 25.85 -2.13
C SER A 21 -32.76 26.56 -2.21
N ARG A 22 -32.74 27.89 -2.16
CA ARG A 22 -31.49 28.67 -2.13
C ARG A 22 -30.70 28.39 -0.85
N ARG A 23 -31.38 28.35 0.30
CA ARG A 23 -30.75 28.08 1.59
C ARG A 23 -30.13 26.67 1.62
N THR A 24 -30.86 25.65 1.18
CA THR A 24 -30.34 24.28 1.14
C THR A 24 -29.19 24.14 0.16
N ALA A 25 -29.23 24.81 -0.99
CA ALA A 25 -28.12 24.84 -1.93
C ALA A 25 -26.85 25.47 -1.33
N LEU A 26 -26.99 26.56 -0.56
CA LEU A 26 -25.87 27.20 0.14
C LEU A 26 -25.30 26.31 1.26
N GLU A 27 -26.17 25.71 2.08
CA GLU A 27 -25.77 24.77 3.13
C GLU A 27 -25.03 23.56 2.54
N ALA A 28 -25.55 22.97 1.46
CA ALA A 28 -24.90 21.87 0.76
C ALA A 28 -23.53 22.28 0.19
N THR A 29 -23.42 23.49 -0.38
CA THR A 29 -22.15 24.00 -0.91
C THR A 29 -21.10 24.18 0.19
N GLN A 30 -21.51 24.71 1.35
CA GLN A 30 -20.63 24.86 2.51
C GLN A 30 -20.19 23.49 3.04
N GLN A 31 -21.11 22.53 3.16
CA GLN A 31 -20.80 21.19 3.62
C GLN A 31 -19.86 20.45 2.66
N LEU A 32 -20.05 20.61 1.34
CA LEU A 32 -19.12 20.08 0.35
C LEU A 32 -17.72 20.68 0.49
N SER A 33 -17.63 21.99 0.77
CA SER A 33 -16.34 22.64 1.01
C SER A 33 -15.63 22.07 2.23
N THR A 34 -16.34 21.87 3.35
CA THR A 34 -15.75 21.27 4.55
C THR A 34 -15.34 19.82 4.33
N SER A 35 -16.18 19.03 3.65
CA SER A 35 -15.86 17.63 3.35
C SER A 35 -14.60 17.49 2.50
N ARG A 36 -14.41 18.35 1.50
CA ARG A 36 -13.20 18.36 0.66
C ARG A 36 -11.95 18.68 1.46
N GLN A 37 -12.03 19.60 2.41
CA GLN A 37 -10.90 19.93 3.26
C GLN A 37 -10.53 18.73 4.14
N THR A 38 -11.52 18.10 4.79
CA THR A 38 -11.29 16.91 5.61
C THR A 38 -10.77 15.72 4.80
N GLU A 39 -11.25 15.54 3.57
CA GLU A 39 -10.74 14.52 2.64
C GLU A 39 -9.25 14.73 2.33
N ALA A 40 -8.85 15.98 2.06
CA ALA A 40 -7.45 16.31 1.83
C ALA A 40 -6.56 16.02 3.06
N GLU A 41 -7.02 16.37 4.25
CA GLU A 41 -6.30 16.10 5.52
C GLU A 41 -6.16 14.59 5.77
N ILE A 42 -7.20 13.80 5.49
CA ILE A 42 -7.17 12.34 5.59
C ILE A 42 -6.19 11.74 4.58
N ASP A 43 -6.21 12.24 3.34
CA ASP A 43 -5.33 11.74 2.29
C ASP A 43 -3.86 12.06 2.58
N GLU A 44 -3.56 13.25 3.12
CA GLU A 44 -2.22 13.61 3.60
C GLU A 44 -1.76 12.66 4.72
N ALA A 45 -2.60 12.45 5.74
CA ALA A 45 -2.29 11.51 6.81
C ALA A 45 -2.07 10.08 6.29
N ARG A 46 -2.82 9.65 5.27
CA ARG A 46 -2.69 8.31 4.66
C ARG A 46 -1.38 8.16 3.91
N GLN A 47 -0.94 9.19 3.18
CA GLN A 47 0.31 9.16 2.40
C GLN A 47 1.51 8.82 3.28
N THR A 48 1.54 9.30 4.51
CA THR A 48 2.62 9.03 5.46
C THR A 48 2.76 7.55 5.80
N TYR A 49 1.67 6.77 5.79
CA TYR A 49 1.71 5.33 6.09
C TYR A 49 1.87 4.42 4.85
N VAL A 50 1.82 4.97 3.63
CA VAL A 50 2.06 4.24 2.38
C VAL A 50 3.34 3.39 2.38
N PRO A 51 4.52 3.84 2.89
CA PRO A 51 5.71 2.98 2.94
C PRO A 51 5.52 1.71 3.78
N LEU A 52 4.83 1.81 4.93
CA LEU A 52 4.50 0.65 5.75
C LEU A 52 3.55 -0.30 5.02
N ALA A 53 2.49 0.23 4.41
CA ALA A 53 1.54 -0.56 3.64
C ALA A 53 2.21 -1.28 2.46
N THR A 54 3.10 -0.57 1.75
CA THR A 54 3.91 -1.13 0.66
C THR A 54 4.76 -2.29 1.16
N ARG A 55 5.49 -2.11 2.27
CA ARG A 55 6.28 -3.17 2.88
C ARG A 55 5.43 -4.39 3.25
N ALA A 56 4.31 -4.17 3.92
CA ALA A 56 3.40 -5.24 4.31
C ALA A 56 2.84 -5.99 3.08
N SER A 57 2.48 -5.29 2.00
CA SER A 57 2.01 -5.93 0.77
C SER A 57 3.08 -6.83 0.15
N VAL A 58 4.34 -6.38 0.10
CA VAL A 58 5.46 -7.15 -0.47
C VAL A 58 5.69 -8.43 0.31
N LEU A 59 5.65 -8.36 1.64
CA LEU A 59 5.82 -9.50 2.52
C LEU A 59 4.68 -10.50 2.35
N PHE A 60 3.42 -10.05 2.29
CA PHE A 60 2.29 -10.94 2.05
C PHE A 60 2.42 -11.69 0.71
N PHE A 61 2.74 -10.98 -0.37
CA PHE A 61 2.93 -11.63 -1.66
C PHE A 61 4.14 -12.58 -1.68
N ALA A 62 5.20 -12.29 -0.91
CA ALA A 62 6.31 -13.22 -0.73
C ALA A 62 5.86 -14.52 -0.05
N LEU A 63 4.93 -14.45 0.92
CA LEU A 63 4.32 -15.65 1.50
C LEU A 63 3.41 -16.38 0.51
N ASN A 64 2.64 -15.63 -0.29
CA ASN A 64 1.74 -16.20 -1.28
C ASN A 64 2.46 -16.93 -2.43
N ASP A 65 3.78 -16.69 -2.59
CA ASP A 65 4.62 -17.44 -3.53
C ASP A 65 5.17 -18.75 -2.94
N LEU A 66 5.09 -18.98 -1.62
CA LEU A 66 5.59 -20.20 -0.96
C LEU A 66 4.90 -21.50 -1.36
N PRO A 67 3.60 -21.54 -1.73
CA PRO A 67 2.96 -22.75 -2.27
C PRO A 67 3.66 -23.33 -3.51
N ARG A 68 4.47 -22.53 -4.22
CA ARG A 68 5.30 -22.99 -5.36
C ARG A 68 6.44 -23.90 -4.92
N ILE A 69 6.89 -23.80 -3.67
CA ILE A 69 7.92 -24.67 -3.08
C ILE A 69 7.26 -25.96 -2.60
N ASP A 70 6.21 -25.82 -1.78
CA ASP A 70 5.43 -26.92 -1.25
C ASP A 70 3.97 -26.45 -1.09
N PRO A 71 2.98 -27.16 -1.67
CA PRO A 71 1.56 -26.81 -1.54
C PRO A 71 1.07 -26.66 -0.10
N MET A 72 1.75 -27.26 0.89
CA MET A 72 1.41 -27.11 2.31
C MET A 72 1.68 -25.70 2.87
N TYR A 73 2.52 -24.89 2.22
CA TYR A 73 2.89 -23.55 2.70
C TYR A 73 1.89 -22.47 2.27
N GLN A 74 0.64 -22.64 2.68
CA GLN A 74 -0.44 -21.72 2.40
C GLN A 74 -0.74 -20.85 3.62
N PHE A 75 -0.81 -19.54 3.40
CA PHE A 75 -1.17 -18.54 4.41
C PHE A 75 -2.42 -17.79 3.95
N SER A 76 -3.40 -17.62 4.85
CA SER A 76 -4.58 -16.82 4.54
C SER A 76 -4.31 -15.34 4.76
N LEU A 77 -5.00 -14.48 4.02
CA LEU A 77 -4.94 -13.04 4.22
C LEU A 77 -5.40 -12.65 5.63
N ASP A 78 -6.46 -13.30 6.15
CA ASP A 78 -6.99 -13.02 7.48
C ASP A 78 -5.92 -13.26 8.57
N SER A 79 -5.21 -14.40 8.51
CA SER A 79 -4.13 -14.70 9.46
C SER A 79 -2.97 -13.71 9.37
N TYR A 80 -2.72 -13.17 8.18
CA TYR A 80 -1.71 -12.14 7.96
C TYR A 80 -2.14 -10.79 8.53
N LEU A 81 -3.42 -10.42 8.37
CA LEU A 81 -3.99 -9.20 8.93
C LEU A 81 -3.98 -9.24 10.46
N ASP A 82 -4.31 -10.38 11.08
CA ASP A 82 -4.20 -10.56 12.52
C ASP A 82 -2.76 -10.33 13.02
N LEU A 83 -1.77 -10.85 12.28
CA LEU A 83 -0.35 -10.64 12.58
C LEU A 83 0.05 -9.17 12.39
N PHE A 84 -0.51 -8.48 11.39
CA PHE A 84 -0.26 -7.06 11.15
C PHE A 84 -0.83 -6.19 12.29
N VAL A 85 -2.07 -6.43 12.71
CA VAL A 85 -2.68 -5.74 13.86
C VAL A 85 -1.85 -5.96 15.13
N ASN A 86 -1.44 -7.20 15.39
CA ASN A 86 -0.55 -7.53 16.50
C ASN A 86 0.79 -6.78 16.43
N SER A 87 1.32 -6.59 15.22
CA SER A 87 2.55 -5.82 15.00
C SER A 87 2.36 -4.33 15.30
N ILE A 88 1.19 -3.78 15.02
CA ILE A 88 0.85 -2.40 15.39
C ILE A 88 0.85 -2.25 16.91
N ASP A 89 0.22 -3.18 17.63
CA ASP A 89 0.07 -3.11 19.08
C ASP A 89 1.38 -3.30 19.84
N ARG A 90 2.24 -4.23 19.38
CA ARG A 90 3.44 -4.67 20.12
C ARG A 90 4.74 -3.99 19.70
N SER A 91 4.76 -3.28 18.58
CA SER A 91 5.93 -2.54 18.13
C SER A 91 6.27 -1.36 19.06
N PRO A 92 7.55 -0.96 19.17
CA PRO A 92 7.96 0.21 19.95
C PRO A 92 7.26 1.50 19.50
N LYS A 93 6.59 2.18 20.43
CA LYS A 93 5.90 3.45 20.17
C LYS A 93 6.91 4.59 20.20
N SER A 94 6.80 5.53 19.24
CA SER A 94 7.55 6.78 19.23
C SER A 94 6.58 7.95 19.02
N GLN A 95 6.96 9.14 19.49
CA GLN A 95 6.26 10.39 19.22
C GLN A 95 6.57 10.93 17.81
N ASP A 96 7.75 10.58 17.27
CA ASP A 96 8.09 10.86 15.89
C ASP A 96 7.42 9.82 14.98
N LEU A 97 6.64 10.32 14.02
CA LEU A 97 5.87 9.51 13.10
C LEU A 97 6.78 8.71 12.15
N GLU A 98 7.88 9.29 11.68
CA GLU A 98 8.82 8.61 10.79
C GLU A 98 9.53 7.46 11.52
N GLU A 99 10.00 7.71 12.73
CA GLU A 99 10.60 6.69 13.59
C GLU A 99 9.60 5.58 13.92
N ARG A 100 8.34 5.94 14.24
CA ARG A 100 7.27 4.97 14.49
C ARG A 100 7.02 4.07 13.28
N ILE A 101 7.02 4.63 12.07
CA ILE A 101 6.84 3.87 10.83
C ILE A 101 8.00 2.90 10.61
N ASN A 102 9.24 3.33 10.83
CA ASN A 102 10.41 2.46 10.71
C ASN A 102 10.37 1.32 11.75
N ASN A 103 10.01 1.62 13.00
CA ASN A 103 9.83 0.61 14.04
C ASN A 103 8.73 -0.41 13.69
N LEU A 104 7.63 0.04 13.08
CA LEU A 104 6.55 -0.84 12.60
C LEU A 104 7.05 -1.73 11.46
N ILE A 105 7.77 -1.17 10.50
CA ILE A 105 8.33 -1.91 9.35
C ILE A 105 9.29 -3.01 9.83
N GLU A 106 10.22 -2.67 10.73
CA GLU A 106 11.20 -3.62 11.24
C GLU A 106 10.54 -4.72 12.08
N PHE A 107 9.71 -4.33 13.04
CA PHE A 107 9.01 -5.27 13.91
C PHE A 107 8.11 -6.21 13.11
N HIS A 108 7.31 -5.67 12.17
CA HIS A 108 6.42 -6.49 11.35
C HIS A 108 7.21 -7.43 10.43
N THR A 109 8.30 -6.96 9.81
CA THR A 109 9.18 -7.82 8.99
C THR A 109 9.70 -9.02 9.80
N TYR A 110 10.15 -8.77 11.03
CA TYR A 110 10.61 -9.83 11.93
C TYR A 110 9.47 -10.75 12.38
N ALA A 111 8.31 -10.19 12.73
CA ALA A 111 7.15 -10.96 13.15
C ALA A 111 6.66 -11.92 12.06
N VAL A 112 6.60 -11.44 10.81
CA VAL A 112 6.28 -12.27 9.64
C VAL A 112 7.31 -13.38 9.48
N TYR A 113 8.60 -13.04 9.41
CA TYR A 113 9.66 -14.04 9.28
C TYR A 113 9.59 -15.11 10.37
N LYS A 114 9.46 -14.71 11.63
CA LYS A 114 9.38 -15.62 12.78
C LYS A 114 8.13 -16.49 12.74
N SER A 115 6.98 -15.93 12.38
CA SER A 115 5.73 -16.68 12.26
C SER A 115 5.83 -17.75 11.16
N THR A 116 6.33 -17.36 9.98
CA THR A 116 6.53 -18.27 8.85
C THR A 116 7.57 -19.34 9.15
N CYS A 117 8.67 -19.01 9.83
CA CYS A 117 9.69 -19.99 10.24
C CYS A 117 9.12 -21.10 11.14
N ARG A 118 8.08 -20.80 11.93
CA ARG A 118 7.41 -21.81 12.77
C ARG A 118 6.51 -22.76 11.96
N ALA A 119 6.05 -22.32 10.79
CA ALA A 119 5.18 -23.09 9.91
C ALA A 119 5.96 -23.90 8.85
N LEU A 120 7.22 -23.54 8.58
CA LEU A 120 8.05 -24.17 7.54
C LEU A 120 8.99 -25.24 8.11
N PHE A 121 9.36 -26.21 7.26
CA PHE A 121 10.42 -27.17 7.59
C PHE A 121 11.80 -26.47 7.58
N SER A 122 12.71 -26.91 8.46
CA SER A 122 14.05 -26.32 8.62
C SER A 122 14.84 -26.22 7.30
N ARG A 123 14.63 -27.17 6.38
CA ARG A 123 15.29 -27.19 5.06
C ARG A 123 14.95 -25.99 4.16
N HIS A 124 13.81 -25.35 4.37
CA HIS A 124 13.32 -24.24 3.54
C HIS A 124 13.53 -22.86 4.16
N LEU A 125 14.07 -22.77 5.39
CA LEU A 125 14.26 -21.49 6.10
C LEU A 125 15.23 -20.56 5.38
N LEU A 126 16.31 -21.10 4.80
CA LEU A 126 17.27 -20.31 4.03
C LEU A 126 16.66 -19.79 2.71
N ALA A 127 15.84 -20.62 2.06
CA ALA A 127 15.13 -20.20 0.86
C ALA A 127 14.13 -19.07 1.16
N LEU A 128 13.43 -19.17 2.29
CA LEU A 128 12.53 -18.12 2.78
C LEU A 128 13.27 -16.80 3.03
N SER A 129 14.38 -16.83 3.78
CA SER A 129 15.11 -15.60 4.11
C SER A 129 15.65 -14.91 2.85
N LEU A 130 16.23 -15.68 1.93
CA LEU A 130 16.68 -15.18 0.63
C LEU A 130 15.51 -14.59 -0.17
N HIS A 131 14.38 -15.29 -0.23
CA HIS A 131 13.20 -14.85 -0.99
C HIS A 131 12.62 -13.55 -0.42
N MET A 132 12.44 -13.44 0.90
CA MET A 132 11.92 -12.23 1.54
C MET A 132 12.84 -11.02 1.30
N VAL A 133 14.15 -11.19 1.44
CA VAL A 133 15.13 -10.12 1.18
C VAL A 133 15.11 -9.69 -0.29
N TYR A 134 15.08 -10.65 -1.21
CA TYR A 134 15.01 -10.37 -2.64
C TYR A 134 13.73 -9.59 -2.99
N ARG A 135 12.57 -10.02 -2.48
CA ARG A 135 11.28 -9.34 -2.73
C ARG A 135 11.28 -7.90 -2.22
N VAL A 136 11.89 -7.67 -1.06
CA VAL A 136 12.10 -6.33 -0.51
C VAL A 136 13.00 -5.47 -1.39
N GLN A 137 14.17 -5.96 -1.79
CA GLN A 137 15.10 -5.19 -2.63
C GLN A 137 14.55 -4.96 -4.04
N GLN A 138 13.79 -5.92 -4.57
CA GLN A 138 13.12 -5.81 -5.86
C GLN A 138 12.10 -4.66 -5.83
N GLN A 139 11.34 -4.50 -4.74
CA GLN A 139 10.41 -3.38 -4.59
C GLN A 139 11.14 -2.03 -4.51
N GLN A 140 12.32 -1.99 -3.90
CA GLN A 140 13.16 -0.78 -3.84
C GLN A 140 13.89 -0.48 -5.16
N GLY A 141 13.74 -1.33 -6.18
CA GLY A 141 14.44 -1.20 -7.47
C GLY A 141 15.94 -1.51 -7.41
N ALA A 142 16.44 -1.98 -6.26
CA ALA A 142 17.86 -2.24 -6.02
C ALA A 142 18.32 -3.61 -6.57
N ALA A 143 17.40 -4.56 -6.72
CA ALA A 143 17.72 -5.90 -7.22
C ALA A 143 17.20 -6.13 -8.64
N SER A 144 18.09 -6.52 -9.56
CA SER A 144 17.69 -6.94 -10.90
C SER A 144 17.24 -8.39 -10.91
N ALA A 145 16.11 -8.68 -11.55
CA ALA A 145 15.66 -10.07 -11.78
C ALA A 145 16.72 -10.91 -12.51
N ARG A 146 17.56 -10.26 -13.34
CA ARG A 146 18.67 -10.92 -14.04
C ARG A 146 19.77 -11.37 -13.06
N GLU A 147 20.14 -10.55 -12.08
CA GLU A 147 21.16 -10.87 -11.09
C GLU A 147 20.69 -12.04 -10.20
N TYR A 148 19.42 -12.02 -9.80
CA TYR A 148 18.82 -13.13 -9.05
C TYR A 148 18.82 -14.44 -9.85
N LEU A 149 18.53 -14.39 -11.15
CA LEU A 149 18.62 -15.58 -12.01
C LEU A 149 20.07 -16.09 -12.16
N VAL A 150 21.06 -15.21 -12.20
CA VAL A 150 22.49 -15.61 -12.22
C VAL A 150 22.88 -16.28 -10.90
N LEU A 151 22.41 -15.75 -9.77
CA LEU A 151 22.61 -16.36 -8.44
C LEU A 151 22.00 -17.76 -8.38
N LEU A 152 20.77 -17.94 -8.87
CA LEU A 152 20.06 -19.22 -8.83
C LEU A 152 20.58 -20.26 -9.83
N ARG A 153 20.99 -19.84 -11.03
CA ARG A 153 21.46 -20.75 -12.10
C ARG A 153 22.97 -20.95 -12.09
N GLY A 154 23.70 -20.28 -11.19
CA GLY A 154 25.13 -20.43 -11.00
C GLY A 154 25.93 -20.17 -12.28
N GLY A 155 25.95 -18.93 -12.78
CA GLY A 155 26.88 -18.46 -13.82
C GLY A 155 26.88 -19.16 -15.19
N ALA A 156 26.22 -20.31 -15.36
CA ALA A 156 26.28 -21.15 -16.55
C ALA A 156 25.61 -20.53 -17.80
N GLY A 157 24.90 -19.41 -17.62
CA GLY A 157 24.35 -18.57 -18.70
C GLY A 157 25.05 -17.22 -18.89
N ALA A 158 26.11 -16.92 -18.12
CA ALA A 158 26.81 -15.63 -18.17
C ALA A 158 27.91 -15.56 -19.25
N GLY A 159 28.14 -16.65 -20.00
CA GLY A 159 29.12 -16.73 -21.08
C GLY A 159 28.66 -16.20 -22.44
N SER A 160 27.39 -15.86 -22.63
CA SER A 160 26.89 -15.40 -23.93
C SER A 160 26.03 -14.14 -23.80
N ARG A 161 26.56 -13.02 -24.29
CA ARG A 161 26.02 -11.63 -24.31
C ARG A 161 26.38 -10.73 -23.12
N LEU A 162 27.68 -10.44 -23.01
CA LEU A 162 28.16 -9.09 -22.69
C LEU A 162 28.17 -8.25 -23.98
N LEU A 163 27.01 -7.78 -24.41
CA LEU A 163 26.88 -6.64 -25.32
C LEU A 163 25.70 -5.81 -24.83
N LEU A 164 25.94 -4.96 -23.84
CA LEU A 164 25.22 -3.70 -23.78
C LEU A 164 26.00 -2.70 -24.63
N PRO A 165 25.34 -1.92 -25.51
CA PRO A 165 26.02 -0.86 -26.23
C PRO A 165 26.48 0.17 -25.19
N VAL A 166 27.79 0.42 -25.16
CA VAL A 166 28.34 1.57 -24.44
C VAL A 166 27.67 2.81 -25.02
N SER A 167 26.82 3.46 -24.24
CA SER A 167 26.26 4.77 -24.57
C SER A 167 27.41 5.75 -24.72
N LYS A 168 27.81 6.05 -25.95
CA LYS A 168 28.73 7.13 -26.28
C LYS A 168 27.99 8.46 -26.17
N HIS A 169 27.78 8.93 -24.95
CA HIS A 169 27.53 10.36 -24.72
C HIS A 169 28.33 10.80 -23.52
N LEU A 170 29.54 11.29 -23.79
CA LEU A 170 30.25 12.36 -23.08
C LEU A 170 31.65 12.49 -23.68
N LYS A 171 31.83 13.47 -24.56
CA LYS A 171 33.00 14.37 -24.69
C LYS A 171 32.96 15.10 -26.05
N GLY A 172 33.06 16.43 -25.98
CA GLY A 172 33.28 17.33 -27.12
C GLY A 172 32.23 18.41 -27.20
#